data_AF-A0ABD6WAJ4-F1
#
_entry.id   AF-A0ABD6WAJ4-F1
#
_cell.length_a   1.000
_cell.length_b   1.000
_cell.length_c   1.000
_cell.angle_alpha   90.00
_cell.angle_beta   90.00
_cell.angle_gamma   90.00
#
_symmetry.space_group_name_H-M   'P 1'
#
loop_
_entity.id
_entity.type
_entity.pdbx_description
1 polymer ?
#
loop_
_entity_poly.entity_id
_entity_poly.type
_entity_poly.pdbx_seq_one_letter_code
_entity_poly.pdbx_strand_id
1 'polypeptide(L)'
;MTIEDFVQRMSVLGFSREAALATVWIASNPRDLTGREFNIVPGDDDQYEILKPSDRAGYFPAMTDDGGDFKGTLDEAFEYILEVSKRRKLRLEA
;
A
#
# COMPACT_ATOMS: atom_id res chain seq x y z
N MET A 1 9.44 -8.32 -5.70
CA MET A 1 8.74 -7.32 -6.55
C MET A 1 9.41 -5.98 -6.33
N THR A 2 9.81 -5.32 -7.41
CA THR A 2 10.37 -3.97 -7.35
C THR A 2 9.27 -2.90 -7.44
N ILE A 3 9.58 -1.66 -7.09
CA ILE A 3 8.66 -0.53 -7.29
C ILE A 3 8.31 -0.33 -8.77
N GLU A 4 9.22 -0.65 -9.69
CA GLU A 4 8.95 -0.57 -11.14
C GLU A 4 7.95 -1.65 -11.58
N ASP A 5 8.07 -2.87 -11.06
CA ASP A 5 7.09 -3.94 -11.31
C ASP A 5 5.70 -3.53 -10.81
N PHE A 6 5.63 -2.94 -9.61
CA PHE A 6 4.38 -2.42 -9.04
C PHE A 6 3.77 -1.34 -9.93
N VAL A 7 4.56 -0.35 -10.36
CA VAL A 7 4.12 0.72 -11.25
C VAL A 7 3.61 0.18 -12.59
N GLN A 8 4.32 -0.80 -13.16
CA GLN A 8 3.90 -1.44 -14.41
C GLN A 8 2.54 -2.15 -14.24
N ARG A 9 2.35 -2.87 -13.14
CA ARG A 9 1.06 -3.54 -12.84
C ARG A 9 -0.07 -2.56 -12.58
N MET A 10 0.18 -1.46 -11.85
CA MET A 10 -0.78 -0.38 -11.69
C MET A 10 -1.16 0.27 -13.03
N SER A 11 -0.21 0.37 -13.96
CA SER A 11 -0.49 0.88 -15.31
C SER A 11 -1.42 -0.04 -16.12
N VAL A 12 -1.30 -1.36 -15.99
CA VAL A 12 -2.24 -2.32 -16.59
C VAL A 12 -3.64 -2.15 -16.01
N LEU A 13 -3.75 -1.79 -14.72
CA LEU A 13 -5.02 -1.42 -14.09
C LEU A 13 -5.51 -0.02 -14.52
N GLY A 14 -4.80 0.69 -15.39
CA GLY A 14 -5.17 1.99 -15.94
C GLY A 14 -4.86 3.19 -15.05
N PHE A 15 -3.95 3.05 -14.08
CA PHE A 15 -3.39 4.18 -13.35
C PHE A 15 -2.23 4.80 -14.12
N SER A 16 -2.03 6.11 -14.02
CA SER A 16 -0.81 6.75 -14.53
C SER A 16 0.39 6.35 -13.67
N ARG A 17 1.60 6.44 -14.22
CA ARG A 17 2.85 6.23 -13.46
C ARG A 17 2.92 7.14 -12.24
N GLU A 18 2.56 8.41 -12.41
CA GLU A 18 2.53 9.38 -11.32
C GLU A 18 1.54 8.98 -10.23
N ALA A 19 0.33 8.55 -10.60
CA ALA A 19 -0.65 8.07 -9.65
C ALA A 19 -0.16 6.83 -8.89
N ALA A 20 0.43 5.86 -9.59
CA ALA A 20 0.98 4.65 -8.98
C ALA A 20 2.11 4.97 -7.98
N LEU A 21 3.03 5.86 -8.36
CA LEU A 21 4.09 6.31 -7.46
C LEU A 21 3.54 7.09 -6.26
N ALA A 22 2.48 7.87 -6.44
CA ALA A 22 1.82 8.59 -5.35
C ALA A 22 1.04 7.66 -4.39
N THR A 23 0.69 6.44 -4.81
CA THR A 23 -0.06 5.48 -4.00
C THR A 23 0.74 4.96 -2.81
N VAL A 24 2.03 4.68 -3.00
CA VAL A 24 2.85 3.93 -2.03
C VAL A 24 4.09 4.70 -1.58
N TRP A 25 4.42 4.63 -0.30
CA TRP A 25 5.70 5.02 0.29
C TRP A 25 6.34 3.78 0.93
N ILE A 26 7.64 3.56 0.70
CA ILE A 26 8.40 2.49 1.35
C ILE A 26 9.35 3.16 2.34
N ALA A 27 9.03 3.06 3.62
CA ALA A 27 9.77 3.73 4.68
C ALA A 27 11.04 2.95 5.04
N SER A 28 12.10 3.68 5.34
CA SER A 28 13.35 3.11 5.87
C SER A 28 13.26 2.72 7.34
N ASN A 29 12.31 3.31 8.07
CA ASN A 29 12.05 3.07 9.49
C ASN A 29 10.58 3.37 9.81
N PRO A 30 10.02 2.88 10.94
CA PRO A 30 8.58 2.98 11.22
C PRO A 30 8.04 4.40 11.43
N ARG A 31 8.93 5.40 11.61
CA ARG A 31 8.54 6.80 11.86
C ARG A 31 8.58 7.66 10.60
N ASP A 32 9.15 7.14 9.52
CA ASP A 32 9.28 7.83 8.22
C ASP A 32 7.99 7.67 7.42
N LEU A 33 6.94 8.36 7.87
CA LEU A 33 5.59 8.29 7.31
C LEU A 33 5.28 9.52 6.47
N THR A 34 4.52 9.33 5.41
CA THR A 34 4.11 10.38 4.47
C THR A 34 2.58 10.39 4.31
N GLY A 35 2.05 11.47 3.73
CA GLY A 35 0.63 11.58 3.37
C GLY A 35 0.18 10.68 2.20
N ARG A 36 1.01 9.72 1.74
CA ARG A 36 0.60 8.75 0.72
C ARG A 36 -0.43 7.76 1.30
N GLU A 37 -1.23 7.18 0.41
CA GLU A 37 -2.34 6.31 0.79
C GLU A 37 -1.88 5.06 1.56
N PHE A 38 -0.73 4.51 1.17
CA PHE A 38 -0.12 3.35 1.82
C PHE A 38 1.34 3.63 2.16
N ASN A 39 1.68 3.50 3.45
CA ASN A 39 3.06 3.55 3.93
C ASN A 39 3.48 2.14 4.34
N ILE A 40 4.36 1.52 3.56
CA ILE A 40 4.96 0.22 3.86
C ILE A 40 6.13 0.48 4.80
N VAL A 41 6.05 -0.01 6.04
CA VAL A 41 7.05 0.23 7.08
C VAL A 41 7.66 -1.07 7.58
N PRO A 42 8.94 -1.09 7.98
CA PRO A 42 9.52 -2.26 8.62
C PRO A 42 8.81 -2.52 9.95
N GLY A 43 8.41 -3.77 10.18
CA GLY A 43 7.83 -4.28 11.42
C GLY A 43 8.77 -5.27 12.10
N ASP A 44 8.20 -6.10 12.97
CA ASP A 44 8.92 -7.18 13.66
C ASP A 44 9.19 -8.37 12.72
N ASP A 45 10.12 -9.25 13.12
CA ASP A 45 10.40 -10.54 12.46
C ASP A 45 10.67 -10.46 10.95
N ASP A 46 11.39 -9.42 10.51
CA ASP A 46 11.70 -9.15 9.09
C ASP A 46 10.44 -8.98 8.20
N GLN A 47 9.30 -8.65 8.80
CA GLN A 47 8.05 -8.34 8.10
C GLN A 47 7.84 -6.84 7.93
N TYR A 48 6.94 -6.50 7.02
CA TYR A 48 6.44 -5.15 6.80
C TYR A 48 5.00 -5.03 7.26
N GLU A 49 4.68 -3.85 7.76
CA GLU A 49 3.32 -3.41 8.04
C GLU A 49 2.91 -2.35 7.02
N ILE A 50 1.61 -2.19 6.82
CA ILE A 50 1.07 -1.11 5.98
C ILE A 50 0.28 -0.16 6.87
N LEU A 51 0.68 1.11 6.87
CA LEU A 51 0.01 2.17 7.61
C LEU A 51 -0.69 3.14 6.65
N LYS A 52 -1.93 3.49 6.97
CA LYS A 52 -2.77 4.41 6.19
C LYS A 52 -3.01 5.69 6.97
N PRO A 53 -3.00 6.87 6.32
CA PRO A 53 -3.29 8.12 6.99
C PRO A 53 -4.74 8.17 7.50
N SER A 54 -4.92 8.66 8.71
CA SER A 54 -6.23 8.89 9.34
C SER A 54 -6.71 10.33 9.12
N ASP A 55 -8.02 10.51 8.96
CA ASP A 55 -8.66 11.83 8.91
C ASP A 55 -8.51 12.61 10.22
N ARG A 56 -8.24 11.93 11.34
CA ARG A 56 -8.13 12.52 12.70
C ARG A 56 -6.70 12.63 13.20
N ALA A 57 -5.76 12.88 12.28
CA ALA A 57 -4.31 12.87 12.49
C ALA A 57 -3.77 11.50 12.92
N GLY A 58 -2.58 11.15 12.44
CA GLY A 58 -1.93 9.86 12.69
C GLY A 58 -2.21 8.83 11.60
N TYR A 59 -1.88 7.58 11.92
CA TYR A 59 -1.93 6.46 10.98
C TYR A 59 -2.55 5.23 11.65
N PHE A 60 -3.16 4.37 10.86
CA PHE A 60 -3.73 3.10 11.31
C PHE A 60 -3.29 1.95 10.40
N PRO A 61 -3.19 0.72 10.93
CA PRO A 61 -2.85 -0.45 10.13
C PRO A 61 -3.88 -0.70 9.02
N ALA A 62 -3.39 -1.05 7.84
CA ALA A 62 -4.25 -1.57 6.78
C ALA A 62 -4.77 -2.94 7.21
N MET A 63 -6.09 -3.12 7.17
CA MET A 63 -6.72 -4.39 7.52
C MET A 63 -6.75 -5.32 6.31
N THR A 64 -6.46 -6.59 6.57
CA THR A 64 -6.67 -7.71 5.65
C THR A 64 -8.14 -8.09 5.58
N ASP A 65 -8.50 -8.89 4.57
CA ASP A 65 -9.87 -9.38 4.41
C ASP A 65 -10.32 -10.28 5.57
N ASP A 66 -9.36 -10.88 6.30
CA ASP A 66 -9.60 -11.68 7.50
C ASP A 66 -9.79 -10.83 8.78
N GLY A 67 -9.75 -9.50 8.65
CA GLY A 67 -9.99 -8.56 9.74
C GLY A 67 -8.81 -8.30 10.66
N GLY A 68 -7.64 -8.90 10.38
CA GLY A 68 -6.38 -8.61 11.07
C GLY A 68 -5.56 -7.53 10.36
N ASP A 69 -4.61 -6.93 11.08
CA ASP A 69 -3.65 -5.99 10.52
C ASP A 69 -2.74 -6.69 9.49
N PHE A 70 -2.40 -5.99 8.41
CA PHE A 70 -1.45 -6.50 7.43
C PHE A 70 -0.06 -6.65 8.06
N LYS A 71 0.48 -7.86 7.97
CA LYS A 71 1.89 -8.19 8.24
C LYS A 71 2.38 -9.18 7.20
N GLY A 72 3.47 -8.87 6.51
CA GLY A 72 3.99 -9.74 5.46
C GLY A 72 5.26 -9.22 4.82
N THR A 73 5.75 -9.92 3.81
CA THR A 73 6.88 -9.51 2.99
C THR A 73 6.55 -8.25 2.17
N LEU A 74 7.59 -7.58 1.67
CA LEU A 74 7.42 -6.43 0.77
C LEU A 74 6.61 -6.79 -0.49
N ASP A 75 6.78 -8.01 -0.99
CA ASP A 75 6.06 -8.51 -2.16
C ASP A 75 4.57 -8.68 -1.86
N GLU A 76 4.23 -9.27 -0.71
CA GLU A 76 2.84 -9.39 -0.25
C GLU A 76 2.21 -8.02 -0.02
N ALA A 77 2.98 -7.03 0.46
CA ALA A 77 2.48 -5.68 0.66
C ALA A 77 2.11 -5.01 -0.67
N PHE A 78 2.92 -5.19 -1.71
CA PHE A 78 2.58 -4.71 -3.05
C PHE A 78 1.35 -5.41 -3.64
N GLU A 79 1.25 -6.74 -3.50
CA GLU A 79 0.08 -7.48 -3.98
C GLU A 79 -1.20 -7.05 -3.26
N TYR A 80 -1.13 -6.84 -1.95
CA TYR A 80 -2.25 -6.29 -1.17
C TYR A 80 -2.70 -4.93 -1.73
N ILE A 81 -1.76 -4.00 -1.95
CA ILE A 81 -2.08 -2.65 -2.47
C ILE A 81 -2.67 -2.72 -3.88
N LEU A 82 -2.15 -3.61 -4.73
CA LEU A 82 -2.67 -3.82 -6.09
C LEU A 82 -4.13 -4.29 -6.04
N GLU A 83 -4.45 -5.27 -5.19
CA GLU A 83 -5.79 -5.81 -5.08
C GLU A 83 -6.76 -4.78 -4.50
N VAL A 84 -6.35 -4.01 -3.48
CA VAL A 84 -7.17 -2.90 -2.95
C VAL A 84 -7.42 -1.84 -4.04
N SER A 85 -6.40 -1.46 -4.80
CA SER A 85 -6.49 -0.46 -5.87
C SER A 85 -7.41 -0.93 -7.01
N LYS A 86 -7.32 -2.20 -7.39
CA LYS A 86 -8.21 -2.84 -8.37
C LYS A 86 -9.66 -2.85 -7.92
N ARG A 87 -9.94 -3.29 -6.69
CA ARG A 87 -11.29 -3.31 -6.10
C ARG A 87 -11.92 -1.90 -6.06
N ARG A 88 -11.13 -0.90 -5.67
CA ARG A 88 -11.57 0.50 -5.65
C ARG A 88 -11.90 1.01 -7.05
N LYS A 89 -11.09 0.70 -8.06
CA LYS A 89 -11.38 1.10 -9.44
C LYS A 89 -12.69 0.51 -9.95
N LEU A 90 -12.88 -0.80 -9.76
CA LEU A 90 -14.12 -1.49 -10.15
C LEU A 90 -15.37 -0.88 -9.49
N ARG A 91 -15.25 -0.44 -8.23
CA ARG A 91 -16.35 0.22 -7.51
C ARG A 91 -16.70 1.62 -8.03
N LEU A 92 -15.74 2.33 -8.62
CA LEU A 92 -15.95 3.68 -9.17
C LEU A 92 -16.51 3.64 -10.60
N GLU A 93 -16.33 2.52 -11.31
CA GLU A 93 -16.80 2.31 -12.68
C GLU A 93 -18.16 1.58 -12.76
N ALA A 94 -18.65 1.05 -11.63
CA ALA A 94 -19.95 0.39 -11.49
C ALA A 94 -21.06 1.36 -11.10
#